data_AF-A0A1V5VY49-F1
#
_entry.id   AF-A0A1V5VY49-F1
#
_cell.length_a   1.000
_cell.length_b   1.000
_cell.length_c   1.000
_cell.angle_alpha   90.00
_cell.angle_beta   90.00
_cell.angle_gamma   90.00
#
_symmetry.space_group_name_H-M   'P 1'
#
loop_
_entity.id
_entity.type
_entity.pdbx_description
1 polymer ?
#
loop_
_entity_poly.entity_id
_entity_poly.type
_entity_poly.pdbx_seq_one_letter_code
_entity_poly.pdbx_strand_id
1 'polypeptide(L)'
;MRRISVPPSLLPLQLAEFEELSPALRKQLVTAAPFNPRTLAFDEALTAAENALTVVRHQRDRYSEALLALYSADLLWRCERWLEALEMAAAAAGWFKLQSSPIARYNEAVAVYFNGLLHFALHADARAMPLFIEAQSQLEKSRQYWAAHTGRDYFEACEQVNQWISALSSLRTQTPPGSQALIIPVYPSRHRTPEAPLEALAISLEALRIRPNILPPSFRPQDNWAPLEIESLPVLDVSPGRYYFGVRLDEAGTFTDDSLAGDVVLVEALSPLALTEEPPLTGGTQPFIRQRDGKVMLRDPQHSGEGLVGIPRLLLRQGWRG
;
A
#
# COMPACT_ATOMS: atom_id res chain seq x y z
N MET A 1 -3.74 -16.40 -2.95
CA MET A 1 -2.96 -15.22 -3.35
C MET A 1 -3.19 -14.13 -2.33
N ARG A 2 -2.14 -13.43 -1.91
CA ARG A 2 -2.23 -12.30 -0.99
C ARG A 2 -2.30 -11.01 -1.81
N ARG A 3 -3.38 -10.24 -1.67
CA ARG A 3 -3.52 -8.88 -2.20
C ARG A 3 -2.97 -7.94 -1.14
N ILE A 4 -1.82 -7.33 -1.37
CA ILE A 4 -1.16 -6.49 -0.37
C ILE A 4 -1.47 -5.03 -0.70
N SER A 5 -2.15 -4.33 0.20
CA SER A 5 -2.26 -2.87 0.14
C SER A 5 -0.99 -2.28 0.75
N VAL A 6 -0.10 -1.73 -0.07
CA VAL A 6 1.16 -1.15 0.41
C VAL A 6 0.91 0.31 0.82
N PRO A 7 1.40 0.77 1.98
CA PRO A 7 1.36 2.20 2.34
C PRO A 7 1.91 3.08 1.21
N PRO A 8 1.27 4.22 0.87
CA PRO A 8 1.67 5.01 -0.29
C PRO A 8 3.13 5.46 -0.22
N SER A 9 3.60 5.89 0.94
CA SER A 9 5.00 6.29 1.18
C SER A 9 6.01 5.15 0.99
N LEU A 10 5.57 3.89 1.06
CA LEU A 10 6.40 2.69 0.93
C LEU A 10 6.25 2.03 -0.45
N LEU A 11 5.55 2.66 -1.38
CA LEU A 11 5.50 2.20 -2.76
C LEU A 11 6.88 2.37 -3.40
N PRO A 12 7.33 1.45 -4.27
CA PRO A 12 8.66 1.50 -4.88
C PRO A 12 8.95 2.83 -5.58
N LEU A 13 7.95 3.38 -6.25
CA LEU A 13 8.02 4.67 -6.94
C LEU A 13 8.15 5.86 -5.99
N GLN A 14 7.59 5.79 -4.78
CA GLN A 14 7.72 6.86 -3.78
C GLN A 14 9.03 6.75 -3.01
N LEU A 15 9.57 5.54 -2.89
CA LEU A 15 10.85 5.28 -2.25
C LEU A 15 12.04 5.57 -3.17
N ALA A 16 11.96 5.26 -4.46
CA ALA A 16 13.10 5.36 -5.35
C ALA A 16 13.63 6.81 -5.50
N GLU A 17 14.95 6.95 -5.51
CA GLU A 17 15.62 8.23 -5.79
C GLU A 17 15.79 8.39 -7.31
N PHE A 18 15.38 9.55 -7.83
CA PHE A 18 15.38 9.89 -9.26
C PHE A 18 16.33 11.04 -9.61
N GLU A 19 17.13 11.53 -8.66
CA GLU A 19 18.06 12.64 -8.87
C GLU A 19 19.02 12.42 -10.05
N GLU A 20 19.48 11.19 -10.25
CA GLU A 20 20.38 10.83 -11.35
C GLU A 20 19.68 10.72 -12.73
N LEU A 21 18.35 10.86 -12.81
CA LEU A 21 17.62 10.89 -14.08
C LEU A 21 17.69 12.25 -14.78
N SER A 22 17.67 12.21 -16.11
CA SER A 22 17.48 13.44 -16.89
C SER A 22 16.16 14.16 -16.50
N PRO A 23 16.13 15.50 -16.45
CA PRO A 23 14.93 16.25 -16.06
C PRO A 23 13.70 15.94 -16.93
N ALA A 24 13.90 15.65 -18.21
CA ALA A 24 12.84 15.27 -19.15
C ALA A 24 12.20 13.94 -18.73
N LEU A 25 13.04 12.94 -18.40
CA LEU A 25 12.56 11.62 -17.98
C LEU A 25 11.91 11.69 -16.59
N ARG A 26 12.50 12.44 -15.65
CA ARG A 26 11.91 12.68 -14.33
C ARG A 26 10.52 13.31 -14.44
N LYS A 27 10.36 14.31 -15.32
CA LYS A 27 9.06 14.95 -15.57
C LYS A 27 8.04 13.96 -16.13
N GLN A 28 8.44 13.10 -17.07
CA GLN A 28 7.54 12.05 -17.60
C GLN A 28 7.07 11.09 -16.51
N LEU A 29 7.97 10.65 -15.62
CA LEU A 29 7.64 9.70 -14.54
C LEU A 29 6.73 10.31 -13.47
N VAL A 30 7.00 11.56 -13.07
CA VAL A 30 6.18 12.27 -12.06
C VAL A 30 4.78 12.59 -12.60
N THR A 31 4.66 12.90 -13.90
CA THR A 31 3.36 13.25 -14.51
C THR A 31 2.51 12.01 -14.81
N ALA A 32 3.14 10.85 -15.02
CA ALA A 32 2.47 9.60 -15.34
C ALA A 32 2.08 8.75 -14.11
N ALA A 33 2.58 9.07 -12.91
CA ALA A 33 2.19 8.39 -11.68
C ALA A 33 0.75 8.77 -11.28
N PRO A 34 -0.23 7.85 -11.31
CA PRO A 34 -1.59 8.20 -10.94
C PRO A 34 -1.63 8.40 -9.42
N PHE A 35 -1.66 9.65 -8.97
CA PHE A 35 -1.86 10.01 -7.56
C PHE A 35 -3.28 9.71 -7.09
N ASN A 36 -4.22 9.47 -8.02
CA ASN A 36 -5.57 9.12 -7.69
C ASN A 36 -5.78 7.59 -7.82
N PRO A 37 -5.96 6.87 -6.70
CA PRO A 37 -6.14 5.41 -6.68
C PRO A 37 -7.42 4.91 -7.37
N ARG A 38 -8.27 5.80 -7.88
CA ARG A 38 -9.46 5.46 -8.67
C ARG A 38 -9.33 5.76 -10.16
N THR A 39 -8.42 6.64 -10.57
CA THR A 39 -8.12 6.82 -11.99
C THR A 39 -7.15 5.72 -12.40
N LEU A 40 -7.71 4.61 -12.86
CA LEU A 40 -7.01 3.42 -13.38
C LEU A 40 -6.27 3.72 -14.71
N ALA A 41 -5.58 4.86 -14.82
CA ALA A 41 -4.80 5.26 -15.99
C ALA A 41 -3.41 4.57 -16.02
N PHE A 42 -3.31 3.35 -15.49
CA PHE A 42 -2.05 2.62 -15.41
C PHE A 42 -1.56 2.15 -16.78
N ASP A 43 -2.46 1.85 -17.71
CA ASP A 43 -2.10 1.37 -19.05
C ASP A 43 -1.43 2.46 -19.91
N GLU A 44 -1.90 3.71 -19.81
CA GLU A 44 -1.26 4.85 -20.48
C GLU A 44 0.12 5.13 -19.88
N ALA A 45 0.23 5.11 -18.55
CA ALA A 45 1.50 5.27 -17.84
C ALA A 45 2.49 4.15 -18.21
N LEU A 46 2.01 2.92 -18.33
CA LEU A 46 2.81 1.75 -18.71
C LEU A 46 3.30 1.86 -20.15
N THR A 47 2.43 2.28 -21.07
CA THR A 47 2.81 2.53 -22.47
C THR A 47 3.89 3.62 -22.56
N ALA A 48 3.77 4.69 -21.77
CA ALA A 48 4.79 5.73 -21.69
C ALA A 48 6.12 5.19 -21.12
N ALA A 49 6.07 4.37 -20.08
CA ALA A 49 7.23 3.74 -19.47
C ALA A 49 7.96 2.80 -20.45
N GLU A 50 7.24 1.99 -21.22
CA GLU A 50 7.79 1.08 -22.22
C GLU A 50 8.50 1.84 -23.36
N ASN A 51 7.91 2.94 -23.82
CA ASN A 51 8.53 3.83 -24.80
C ASN A 51 9.83 4.43 -24.26
N ALA A 52 9.81 4.95 -23.03
CA ALA A 52 10.99 5.50 -22.37
C ALA A 52 12.09 4.43 -22.18
N LEU A 53 11.70 3.21 -21.78
CA LEU A 53 12.61 2.09 -21.59
C LEU A 53 13.34 1.72 -22.90
N THR A 54 12.63 1.76 -24.02
CA THR A 54 13.21 1.54 -25.35
C THR A 54 14.26 2.60 -25.68
N VAL A 55 13.98 3.87 -25.38
CA VAL A 55 14.91 4.97 -25.63
C VAL A 55 16.18 4.86 -24.79
N VAL A 56 16.07 4.61 -23.48
CA VAL A 56 17.25 4.50 -22.61
C VAL A 56 18.11 3.28 -22.93
N ARG A 57 17.49 2.17 -23.39
CA ARG A 57 18.20 0.98 -23.87
C ARG A 57 19.07 1.29 -25.09
N HIS A 58 18.54 2.07 -26.03
CA HIS A 58 19.33 2.53 -27.19
C HIS A 58 20.50 3.43 -26.77
N GLN A 59 20.30 4.26 -25.75
CA GLN A 59 21.33 5.13 -25.19
C GLN A 59 22.35 4.39 -24.30
N ARG A 60 22.10 3.12 -23.97
CA ARG A 60 22.90 2.29 -23.05
C ARG A 60 23.02 2.88 -21.63
N ASP A 61 22.05 3.68 -21.22
CA ASP A 61 21.96 4.20 -19.87
C ASP A 61 21.34 3.14 -18.95
N ARG A 62 22.21 2.36 -18.30
CA ARG A 62 21.80 1.24 -17.44
C ARG A 62 21.13 1.67 -16.14
N TYR A 63 21.47 2.85 -15.62
CA TYR A 63 20.86 3.33 -14.39
C TYR A 63 19.42 3.79 -14.65
N SER A 64 19.22 4.60 -15.71
CA SER A 64 17.87 4.99 -16.12
C SER A 64 17.03 3.78 -16.56
N GLU A 65 17.65 2.78 -17.21
CA GLU A 65 16.98 1.51 -17.53
C GLU A 65 16.49 0.78 -16.27
N ALA A 66 17.31 0.74 -15.21
CA ALA A 66 16.94 0.10 -13.94
C ALA A 66 15.77 0.81 -13.25
N LEU A 67 15.80 2.15 -13.19
CA LEU A 67 14.71 2.94 -12.61
C LEU A 67 13.41 2.80 -13.39
N LEU A 68 13.48 2.82 -14.73
CA LEU A 68 12.30 2.62 -15.57
C LEU A 68 11.75 1.19 -15.44
N ALA A 69 12.61 0.18 -15.33
CA ALA A 69 12.17 -1.18 -15.04
C ALA A 69 11.46 -1.26 -13.68
N LEU A 70 11.97 -0.61 -12.63
CA LEU A 70 11.32 -0.56 -11.33
C LEU A 70 9.96 0.16 -11.39
N TYR A 71 9.88 1.27 -12.13
CA TYR A 71 8.63 2.00 -12.35
C TYR A 71 7.59 1.14 -13.10
N SER A 72 7.98 0.50 -14.20
CA SER A 72 7.10 -0.41 -14.94
C SER A 72 6.64 -1.57 -14.07
N ALA A 73 7.51 -2.10 -13.19
CA ALA A 73 7.15 -3.16 -12.26
C ALA A 73 6.02 -2.74 -11.30
N ASP A 74 6.07 -1.51 -10.75
CA ASP A 74 5.01 -0.97 -9.90
C ASP A 74 3.68 -0.83 -10.66
N LEU A 75 3.72 -0.32 -11.89
CA LEU A 75 2.53 -0.19 -12.75
C LEU A 75 1.92 -1.56 -13.11
N LEU A 76 2.76 -2.51 -13.54
CA LEU A 76 2.33 -3.88 -13.88
C LEU A 76 1.70 -4.58 -12.69
N TRP A 77 2.26 -4.39 -11.49
CA TRP A 77 1.70 -4.91 -10.25
C TRP A 77 0.29 -4.37 -9.97
N ARG A 78 0.08 -3.06 -10.15
CA ARG A 78 -1.24 -2.42 -10.01
C ARG A 78 -2.25 -2.89 -11.04
N CYS A 79 -1.79 -3.25 -12.24
CA CYS A 79 -2.59 -3.91 -13.28
C CYS A 79 -2.77 -5.43 -13.08
N GLU A 80 -2.30 -6.00 -11.96
CA GLU A 80 -2.34 -7.45 -11.68
C GLU A 80 -1.58 -8.31 -12.71
N ARG A 81 -0.60 -7.72 -13.42
CA ARG A 81 0.33 -8.41 -14.34
C ARG A 81 1.56 -8.92 -13.58
N TRP A 82 1.33 -9.84 -12.65
CA TRP A 82 2.29 -10.24 -11.61
C TRP A 82 3.61 -10.82 -12.12
N LEU A 83 3.57 -11.66 -13.16
CA LEU A 83 4.78 -12.27 -13.71
C LEU A 83 5.69 -11.22 -14.35
N GLU A 84 5.10 -10.32 -15.14
CA GLU A 84 5.83 -9.25 -15.83
C GLU A 84 6.37 -8.23 -14.81
N ALA A 85 5.59 -7.92 -13.77
CA ALA A 85 6.06 -7.11 -12.65
C ALA A 85 7.31 -7.73 -11.99
N LEU A 86 7.31 -9.06 -11.81
CA LEU A 86 8.42 -9.78 -11.19
C LEU A 86 9.67 -9.78 -12.07
N GLU A 87 9.51 -9.97 -13.38
CA GLU A 87 10.59 -9.87 -14.35
C GLU A 87 11.23 -8.47 -14.35
N MET A 88 10.40 -7.43 -14.37
CA MET A 88 10.88 -6.04 -14.35
C MET A 88 11.57 -5.68 -13.03
N ALA A 89 11.00 -6.08 -11.88
CA ALA A 89 11.60 -5.85 -10.57
C ALA A 89 12.94 -6.58 -10.41
N ALA A 90 13.03 -7.83 -10.87
CA ALA A 90 14.27 -8.60 -10.84
C ALA A 90 15.35 -8.00 -11.77
N ALA A 91 14.96 -7.53 -12.96
CA ALA A 91 15.86 -6.85 -13.88
C ALA A 91 16.40 -5.54 -13.28
N ALA A 92 15.53 -4.73 -12.68
CA ALA A 92 15.90 -3.49 -12.00
C ALA A 92 16.95 -3.74 -10.90
N ALA A 93 16.68 -4.69 -9.99
CA ALA A 93 17.62 -5.07 -8.94
C ALA A 93 18.97 -5.55 -9.52
N GLY A 94 18.94 -6.36 -10.58
CA GLY A 94 20.14 -6.83 -11.27
C GLY A 94 20.99 -5.69 -11.85
N TRP A 95 20.36 -4.68 -12.45
CA TRP A 95 21.07 -3.53 -12.99
C TRP A 95 21.63 -2.60 -11.91
N PHE A 96 20.86 -2.29 -10.87
CA PHE A 96 21.35 -1.50 -9.73
C PHE A 96 22.53 -2.19 -9.05
N LYS A 97 22.50 -3.52 -8.95
CA LYS A 97 23.60 -4.32 -8.38
C LYS A 97 24.93 -4.17 -9.14
N LEU A 98 24.94 -3.70 -10.38
CA LEU A 98 26.18 -3.41 -11.13
C LEU A 98 26.74 -2.00 -10.87
N GLN A 99 25.99 -1.12 -10.22
CA GLN A 99 26.35 0.31 -10.04
C GLN A 99 26.92 0.60 -8.66
N SER A 100 28.07 1.25 -8.56
CA SER A 100 28.74 1.47 -7.26
C SER A 100 28.25 2.68 -6.46
N SER A 101 27.36 3.52 -7.00
CA SER A 101 26.92 4.74 -6.30
C SER A 101 26.05 4.41 -5.07
N PRO A 102 26.15 5.19 -3.97
CA PRO A 102 25.29 5.01 -2.80
C PRO A 102 23.79 5.09 -3.13
N ILE A 103 23.41 5.97 -4.06
CA ILE A 103 22.04 6.12 -4.55
C ILE A 103 21.60 4.83 -5.26
N ALA A 104 22.44 4.26 -6.13
CA ALA A 104 22.12 3.00 -6.78
C ALA A 104 22.00 1.83 -5.80
N ARG A 105 22.78 1.81 -4.71
CA ARG A 105 22.65 0.81 -3.64
C ARG A 105 21.34 0.95 -2.87
N TYR A 106 20.90 2.18 -2.61
CA TYR A 106 19.60 2.43 -2.02
C TYR A 106 18.47 1.97 -2.95
N ASN A 107 18.52 2.33 -4.23
CA ASN A 107 17.53 1.90 -5.22
C ASN A 107 17.56 0.38 -5.48
N GLU A 108 18.71 -0.29 -5.36
CA GLU A 108 18.82 -1.75 -5.32
C GLU A 108 17.97 -2.31 -4.18
N ALA A 109 18.12 -1.76 -2.97
CA ALA A 109 17.40 -2.21 -1.79
C ALA A 109 15.88 -2.07 -1.96
N VAL A 110 15.42 -0.95 -2.55
CA VAL A 110 14.01 -0.73 -2.90
C VAL A 110 13.52 -1.77 -3.92
N ALA A 111 14.30 -2.06 -4.96
CA ALA A 111 13.95 -3.07 -5.96
C ALA A 111 13.91 -4.49 -5.38
N VAL A 112 14.84 -4.85 -4.49
CA VAL A 112 14.88 -6.13 -3.78
C VAL A 112 13.69 -6.27 -2.84
N TYR A 113 13.35 -5.21 -2.09
CA TYR A 113 12.14 -5.14 -1.27
C TYR A 113 10.89 -5.42 -2.10
N PHE A 114 10.74 -4.74 -3.24
CA PHE A 114 9.57 -4.91 -4.09
C PHE A 114 9.48 -6.30 -4.71
N ASN A 115 10.61 -6.88 -5.12
CA ASN A 115 10.67 -8.27 -5.58
C ASN A 115 10.24 -9.24 -4.45
N GLY A 116 10.66 -8.99 -3.21
CA GLY A 116 10.19 -9.70 -2.02
C GLY A 116 8.66 -9.59 -1.85
N LEU A 117 8.08 -8.40 -2.01
CA LEU A 117 6.64 -8.19 -1.96
C LEU A 117 5.89 -9.00 -3.01
N LEU A 118 6.35 -9.00 -4.26
CA LEU A 118 5.74 -9.74 -5.36
C LEU A 118 5.77 -11.25 -5.09
N HIS A 119 6.90 -11.79 -4.63
CA HIS A 119 6.98 -13.19 -4.22
C HIS A 119 6.07 -13.50 -3.02
N PHE A 120 5.99 -12.60 -2.04
CA PHE A 120 5.10 -12.76 -0.89
C PHE A 120 3.62 -12.75 -1.31
N ALA A 121 3.22 -11.87 -2.24
CA ALA A 121 1.88 -11.82 -2.80
C ALA A 121 1.48 -13.16 -3.46
N LEU A 122 2.44 -13.80 -4.13
CA LEU A 122 2.26 -15.07 -4.84
C LEU A 122 2.39 -16.32 -3.93
N HIS A 123 2.48 -16.18 -2.61
CA HIS A 123 2.78 -17.27 -1.65
C HIS A 123 4.11 -18.00 -1.92
N ALA A 124 5.06 -17.37 -2.62
CA ALA A 124 6.39 -17.90 -2.84
C ALA A 124 7.31 -17.55 -1.64
N ASP A 125 6.89 -17.93 -0.42
CA ASP A 125 7.54 -17.51 0.82
C ASP A 125 9.01 -17.90 0.92
N ALA A 126 9.37 -19.06 0.38
CA ALA A 126 10.77 -19.52 0.32
C ALA A 126 11.68 -18.58 -0.48
N ARG A 127 11.12 -17.82 -1.44
CA ARG A 127 11.84 -16.79 -2.20
C ARG A 127 11.68 -15.39 -1.58
N ALA A 128 10.50 -15.09 -1.04
CA ALA A 128 10.20 -13.80 -0.43
C ALA A 128 11.06 -13.51 0.80
N MET A 129 11.23 -14.48 1.72
CA MET A 129 11.91 -14.24 2.98
C MET A 129 13.40 -13.90 2.81
N PRO A 130 14.20 -14.61 1.99
CA PRO A 130 15.58 -14.19 1.71
C PRO A 130 15.67 -12.80 1.10
N LEU A 131 14.75 -12.43 0.21
CA LEU A 131 14.72 -11.10 -0.41
C LEU A 131 14.39 -10.01 0.62
N PHE A 132 13.46 -10.26 1.53
CA PHE A 132 13.17 -9.35 2.64
C PHE A 132 14.37 -9.15 3.56
N ILE A 133 15.07 -10.23 3.93
CA ILE A 133 16.29 -10.16 4.74
C ILE A 133 17.37 -9.35 4.02
N GLU A 134 17.56 -9.58 2.72
CA GLU A 134 18.53 -8.85 1.91
C GLU A 134 18.17 -7.36 1.81
N ALA A 135 16.90 -7.04 1.54
CA ALA A 135 16.43 -5.67 1.50
C ALA A 135 16.66 -4.95 2.84
N GLN A 136 16.32 -5.58 3.97
CA GLN A 136 16.54 -5.00 5.30
C GLN A 136 18.03 -4.72 5.56
N SER A 137 18.91 -5.65 5.19
CA SER A 137 20.37 -5.49 5.29
C SER A 137 20.89 -4.33 4.44
N GLN A 138 20.41 -4.18 3.20
CA GLN A 138 20.83 -3.10 2.30
C GLN A 138 20.25 -1.73 2.72
N LEU A 139 19.01 -1.69 3.19
CA LEU A 139 18.36 -0.48 3.72
C LEU A 139 19.07 0.00 4.98
N GLU A 140 19.51 -0.89 5.87
CA GLU A 140 20.27 -0.50 7.05
C GLU A 140 21.61 0.16 6.69
N LYS A 141 22.32 -0.37 5.69
CA LYS A 141 23.56 0.26 5.19
C LYS A 141 23.28 1.62 4.54
N SER A 142 22.20 1.72 3.76
CA SER A 142 21.79 2.97 3.12
C SER A 142 21.39 4.02 4.14
N ARG A 143 20.69 3.62 5.22
CA ARG A 143 20.31 4.47 6.35
C ARG A 143 21.53 5.13 6.99
N GLN A 144 22.60 4.36 7.23
CA GLN A 144 23.86 4.88 7.79
C GLN A 144 24.54 5.88 6.86
N TYR A 145 24.51 5.64 5.55
CA TYR A 145 25.03 6.58 4.56
C TYR A 145 24.23 7.88 4.57
N TRP A 146 22.89 7.79 4.49
CA TRP A 146 22.01 8.95 4.43
C TRP A 146 22.09 9.81 5.69
N ALA A 147 22.11 9.18 6.88
CA ALA A 147 22.30 9.88 8.15
C ALA A 147 23.56 10.78 8.19
N ALA A 148 24.58 10.46 7.40
CA ALA A 148 25.84 11.20 7.34
C ALA A 148 25.91 12.23 6.20
N HIS A 149 25.06 12.15 5.17
CA HIS A 149 25.23 12.93 3.92
C HIS A 149 24.00 13.79 3.51
N THR A 150 22.77 13.45 3.93
CA THR A 150 21.53 14.18 3.58
C THR A 150 20.43 14.01 4.63
N GLY A 151 19.32 14.75 4.48
CA GLY A 151 18.25 14.96 5.47
C GLY A 151 17.47 13.72 5.94
N ARG A 152 16.70 13.92 7.02
CA ARG A 152 15.95 12.90 7.80
C ARG A 152 15.03 11.99 6.96
N ASP A 153 14.57 12.43 5.81
CA ASP A 153 13.49 11.77 5.07
C ASP A 153 13.88 10.37 4.56
N TYR A 154 15.08 10.18 3.97
CA TYR A 154 15.54 8.85 3.52
C TYR A 154 15.89 7.93 4.68
N PHE A 155 16.32 8.51 5.80
CA PHE A 155 16.56 7.76 7.04
C PHE A 155 15.25 7.17 7.56
N GLU A 156 14.20 7.99 7.62
CA GLU A 156 12.86 7.58 8.08
C GLU A 156 12.23 6.57 7.11
N ALA A 157 12.37 6.76 5.80
CA ALA A 157 11.90 5.81 4.80
C ALA A 157 12.52 4.40 4.98
N CYS A 158 13.85 4.31 5.24
CA CYS A 158 14.50 3.02 5.50
C CYS A 158 13.93 2.31 6.74
N GLU A 159 13.71 3.04 7.83
CA GLU A 159 13.11 2.51 9.06
C GLU A 159 11.69 2.00 8.82
N GLN A 160 10.86 2.78 8.13
CA GLN A 160 9.47 2.42 7.84
C GLN A 160 9.38 1.17 6.96
N VAL A 161 10.23 1.05 5.93
CA VAL A 161 10.27 -0.17 5.10
C VAL A 161 10.69 -1.38 5.94
N ASN A 162 11.68 -1.25 6.83
CA ASN A 162 12.11 -2.35 7.71
C ASN A 162 11.00 -2.81 8.67
N GLN A 163 10.25 -1.86 9.24
CA GLN A 163 9.10 -2.15 10.10
C GLN A 163 7.99 -2.86 9.31
N TRP A 164 7.70 -2.36 8.11
CA TRP A 164 6.69 -2.96 7.23
C TRP A 164 7.05 -4.38 6.81
N ILE A 165 8.30 -4.63 6.41
CA ILE A 165 8.79 -6.00 6.11
C ILE A 165 8.61 -6.93 7.31
N SER A 166 8.90 -6.44 8.52
CA SER A 166 8.73 -7.22 9.76
C SER A 166 7.27 -7.55 10.02
N ALA A 167 6.37 -6.57 9.84
CA ALA A 167 4.93 -6.76 9.97
C ALA A 167 4.41 -7.79 8.97
N LEU A 168 4.80 -7.71 7.69
CA LEU A 168 4.43 -8.68 6.65
C LEU A 168 4.93 -10.09 6.97
N SER A 169 6.19 -10.21 7.40
CA SER A 169 6.81 -11.50 7.71
C SER A 169 6.06 -12.24 8.83
N SER A 170 5.49 -11.51 9.78
CA SER A 170 4.67 -12.07 10.87
C SER A 170 3.34 -12.67 10.38
N LEU A 171 2.81 -12.19 9.25
CA LEU A 171 1.54 -12.66 8.66
C LEU A 171 1.69 -13.93 7.83
N ARG A 172 2.92 -14.41 7.61
CA ARG A 172 3.20 -15.60 6.78
C ARG A 172 2.41 -16.83 7.24
N THR A 173 2.39 -17.09 8.55
CA THR A 173 1.70 -18.26 9.12
C THR A 173 0.18 -18.10 9.15
N GLN A 174 -0.32 -16.86 9.17
CA GLN A 174 -1.75 -16.52 9.16
C GLN A 174 -2.35 -16.60 7.75
N THR A 175 -1.50 -16.61 6.72
CA THR A 175 -1.92 -16.63 5.31
C THR A 175 -1.26 -17.80 4.55
N PRO A 176 -1.63 -19.05 4.87
CA PRO A 176 -1.00 -20.23 4.27
C PRO A 176 -1.22 -20.30 2.74
N PRO A 177 -0.39 -21.05 2.01
CA PRO A 177 -0.59 -21.27 0.57
C PRO A 177 -2.00 -21.76 0.26
N GLY A 178 -2.62 -21.20 -0.78
CA GLY A 178 -4.01 -21.49 -1.15
C GLY A 178 -5.05 -20.56 -0.53
N SER A 179 -4.72 -19.87 0.58
CA SER A 179 -5.59 -18.83 1.13
C SER A 179 -5.69 -17.61 0.20
N GLN A 180 -6.81 -16.90 0.25
CA GLN A 180 -6.97 -15.61 -0.39
C GLN A 180 -7.17 -14.55 0.69
N ALA A 181 -6.25 -13.60 0.78
CA ALA A 181 -6.29 -12.56 1.81
C ALA A 181 -5.96 -11.18 1.24
N LEU A 182 -6.62 -10.15 1.76
CA LEU A 182 -6.22 -8.76 1.67
C LEU A 182 -5.36 -8.41 2.89
N ILE A 183 -4.11 -8.03 2.67
CA ILE A 183 -3.23 -7.50 3.72
C ILE A 183 -3.28 -5.98 3.68
N ILE A 184 -3.61 -5.35 4.81
CA ILE A 184 -3.67 -3.90 4.93
C ILE A 184 -2.73 -3.38 6.02
N PRO A 185 -2.18 -2.17 5.89
CA PRO A 185 -1.58 -1.46 7.01
C PRO A 185 -2.68 -0.99 7.96
N VAL A 186 -2.37 -0.94 9.26
CA VAL A 186 -3.28 -0.45 10.30
C VAL A 186 -2.69 0.78 10.97
N TYR A 187 -3.49 1.84 11.06
CA TYR A 187 -3.12 3.12 11.67
C TYR A 187 -3.96 3.40 12.93
N PRO A 188 -3.41 4.05 13.95
CA PRO A 188 -4.18 4.51 15.11
C PRO A 188 -5.14 5.64 14.71
N SER A 189 -6.33 5.73 15.31
CA SER A 189 -7.35 6.69 14.88
C SER A 189 -6.95 8.16 15.05
N ARG A 190 -6.12 8.49 16.06
CA ARG A 190 -5.72 9.88 16.36
C ARG A 190 -4.45 10.37 15.65
N HIS A 191 -3.60 9.46 15.19
CA HIS A 191 -2.31 9.77 14.53
C HIS A 191 -2.18 9.03 13.20
N ARG A 192 -3.09 9.34 12.27
CA ARG A 192 -3.13 8.75 10.92
C ARG A 192 -2.21 9.51 9.97
N THR A 193 -0.90 9.39 10.14
CA THR A 193 0.05 9.84 9.11
C THR A 193 0.44 8.65 8.22
N PRO A 194 0.56 8.84 6.89
CA PRO A 194 0.99 7.79 5.95
C PRO A 194 2.34 7.13 6.32
N GLU A 195 3.13 7.85 7.11
CA GLU A 195 4.52 7.57 7.46
C GLU A 195 4.71 6.58 8.64
N ALA A 196 3.66 6.25 9.41
CA ALA A 196 3.83 5.40 10.61
C ALA A 196 2.93 4.16 10.69
N PRO A 197 2.82 3.31 9.64
CA PRO A 197 2.12 2.03 9.78
C PRO A 197 2.99 1.04 10.56
N LEU A 198 2.62 0.80 11.82
CA LEU A 198 3.34 -0.12 12.72
C LEU A 198 2.86 -1.57 12.62
N GLU A 199 1.69 -1.80 12.02
CA GLU A 199 1.04 -3.11 12.01
C GLU A 199 0.44 -3.43 10.65
N ALA A 200 0.47 -4.73 10.32
CA ALA A 200 -0.18 -5.29 9.14
C ALA A 200 -1.25 -6.28 9.59
N LEU A 201 -2.36 -6.34 8.85
CA LEU A 201 -3.50 -7.19 9.18
C LEU A 201 -3.99 -7.92 7.94
N ALA A 202 -4.21 -9.23 8.04
CA ALA A 202 -4.58 -10.10 6.92
C ALA A 202 -6.06 -10.50 6.97
N ILE A 203 -6.89 -9.94 6.09
CA ILE A 203 -8.34 -10.18 5.99
C ILE A 203 -8.61 -11.24 4.93
N SER A 204 -9.30 -12.34 5.28
CA SER A 204 -9.75 -13.30 4.26
C SER A 204 -10.66 -12.63 3.23
N LEU A 205 -10.40 -12.82 1.93
CA LEU A 205 -11.26 -12.28 0.88
C LEU A 205 -12.67 -12.90 0.91
N GLU A 206 -12.83 -14.08 1.50
CA GLU A 206 -14.15 -14.68 1.71
C GLU A 206 -14.98 -13.86 2.68
N ALA A 207 -14.37 -13.34 3.75
CA ALA A 207 -15.05 -12.45 4.70
C ALA A 207 -15.54 -11.16 4.03
N LEU A 208 -14.85 -10.69 2.99
CA LEU A 208 -15.23 -9.50 2.21
C LEU A 208 -16.33 -9.76 1.16
N ARG A 209 -16.62 -11.04 0.84
CA ARG A 209 -17.63 -11.44 -0.15
C ARG A 209 -19.00 -11.70 0.46
N ILE A 210 -19.10 -11.76 1.79
CA ILE A 210 -20.33 -12.12 2.49
C ILE A 210 -21.31 -10.94 2.52
N ARG A 211 -22.50 -11.13 1.93
CA ARG A 211 -23.65 -10.23 2.14
C ARG A 211 -24.40 -10.66 3.42
N PRO A 212 -24.46 -9.82 4.47
CA PRO A 212 -25.11 -10.18 5.73
C PRO A 212 -26.60 -10.52 5.60
N ASN A 213 -27.32 -9.90 4.66
CA ASN A 213 -28.77 -10.01 4.56
C ASN A 213 -29.29 -11.25 3.81
N ILE A 214 -28.41 -12.16 3.37
CA ILE A 214 -28.80 -13.37 2.61
C ILE A 214 -28.40 -14.66 3.34
N LEU A 215 -27.59 -14.58 4.40
CA LEU A 215 -27.13 -15.79 5.08
C LEU A 215 -28.05 -16.20 6.25
N PRO A 216 -28.45 -17.49 6.30
CA PRO A 216 -29.01 -18.08 7.50
C PRO A 216 -28.08 -17.85 8.71
N PRO A 217 -28.61 -17.75 9.94
CA PRO A 217 -27.82 -17.56 11.16
C PRO A 217 -26.66 -18.55 11.33
N SER A 218 -26.77 -19.75 10.75
CA SER A 218 -25.76 -20.80 10.75
C SER A 218 -24.56 -20.56 9.83
N PHE A 219 -24.67 -19.64 8.86
CA PHE A 219 -23.60 -19.24 7.95
C PHE A 219 -23.01 -17.87 8.29
N ARG A 220 -23.50 -17.22 9.35
CA ARG A 220 -22.77 -16.11 9.96
C ARG A 220 -21.45 -16.71 10.47
N PRO A 221 -20.28 -16.34 9.93
CA PRO A 221 -18.99 -16.73 10.48
C PRO A 221 -19.01 -16.35 11.94
N GLN A 222 -18.73 -17.35 12.78
CA GLN A 222 -18.73 -17.22 14.22
C GLN A 222 -17.78 -16.09 14.64
N ASP A 223 -18.40 -15.03 15.15
CA ASP A 223 -18.02 -14.19 16.29
C ASP A 223 -17.14 -12.93 16.20
N ASN A 224 -16.44 -12.54 15.11
CA ASN A 224 -15.51 -11.37 15.20
C ASN A 224 -15.58 -10.29 14.09
N TRP A 225 -16.64 -10.25 13.29
CA TRP A 225 -16.78 -9.22 12.24
C TRP A 225 -18.22 -8.71 12.18
N ALA A 226 -18.38 -7.38 12.06
CA ALA A 226 -19.67 -6.74 11.87
C ALA A 226 -19.65 -6.01 10.52
N PRO A 227 -20.31 -6.55 9.48
CA PRO A 227 -20.48 -5.81 8.25
C PRO A 227 -21.32 -4.58 8.55
N LEU A 228 -20.90 -3.44 8.01
CA LEU A 228 -21.60 -2.21 8.20
C LEU A 228 -22.70 -2.16 7.14
N GLU A 229 -23.94 -1.86 7.54
CA GLU A 229 -25.02 -1.53 6.61
C GLU A 229 -24.79 -0.14 6.00
N ILE A 230 -23.64 0.04 5.36
CA ILE A 230 -23.26 1.23 4.62
C ILE A 230 -23.17 0.77 3.16
N GLU A 231 -24.33 0.76 2.51
CA GLU A 231 -24.59 0.20 1.18
C GLU A 231 -24.45 -1.33 1.09
N SER A 232 -25.23 -1.95 0.20
CA SER A 232 -25.09 -3.36 -0.15
C SER A 232 -23.70 -3.57 -0.73
N LEU A 233 -22.71 -3.96 0.08
CA LEU A 233 -21.33 -4.25 -0.32
C LEU A 233 -21.36 -4.94 -1.69
N PRO A 234 -21.10 -4.22 -2.82
CA PRO A 234 -20.66 -4.95 -3.99
C PRO A 234 -19.39 -5.65 -3.52
N VAL A 235 -19.25 -6.93 -3.87
CA VAL A 235 -18.03 -7.70 -3.61
C VAL A 235 -16.86 -6.74 -3.73
N LEU A 236 -16.15 -6.50 -2.62
CA LEU A 236 -14.99 -5.60 -2.64
C LEU A 236 -14.07 -6.17 -3.70
N ASP A 237 -14.01 -5.49 -4.84
CA ASP A 237 -13.08 -5.80 -5.92
C ASP A 237 -11.73 -5.27 -5.46
N VAL A 238 -11.17 -5.99 -4.49
CA VAL A 238 -9.88 -5.71 -3.90
C VAL A 238 -8.89 -5.81 -5.05
N SER A 239 -8.20 -4.73 -5.38
CA SER A 239 -7.18 -4.71 -6.43
C SER A 239 -5.95 -4.00 -5.89
N PRO A 240 -4.72 -4.40 -6.27
CA PRO A 240 -3.50 -3.69 -5.87
C PRO A 240 -3.44 -2.25 -6.37
N GLY A 241 -4.19 -1.92 -7.44
CA GLY A 241 -4.33 -0.54 -7.92
C GLY A 241 -5.14 0.38 -6.99
N ARG A 242 -5.85 -0.17 -6.01
CA ARG A 242 -6.59 0.59 -4.98
C ARG A 242 -5.87 0.50 -3.64
N TYR A 243 -5.90 1.58 -2.88
CA TYR A 243 -5.31 1.62 -1.55
C TYR A 243 -6.38 1.37 -0.47
N TYR A 244 -6.12 0.37 0.38
CA TYR A 244 -6.94 0.00 1.53
C TYR A 244 -6.12 0.09 2.81
N PHE A 245 -6.73 0.55 3.90
CA PHE A 245 -6.06 0.65 5.20
C PHE A 245 -7.03 0.40 6.35
N GLY A 246 -6.49 0.00 7.50
CA GLY A 246 -7.23 -0.18 8.73
C GLY A 246 -7.08 1.06 9.62
N VAL A 247 -8.17 1.45 10.28
CA VAL A 247 -8.14 2.44 11.36
C VAL A 247 -8.51 1.76 12.66
N ARG A 248 -7.56 1.67 13.59
CA ARG A 248 -7.80 1.14 14.93
C ARG A 248 -8.48 2.19 15.79
N LEU A 249 -9.63 1.83 16.35
CA LEU A 249 -10.42 2.71 17.21
C LEU A 249 -9.79 2.79 18.60
N ASP A 250 -9.56 4.00 19.08
CA ASP A 250 -8.97 4.22 20.42
C ASP A 250 -10.04 4.16 21.53
N GLU A 251 -11.30 4.46 21.20
CA GLU A 251 -12.41 4.55 22.15
C GLU A 251 -13.65 3.82 21.62
N ALA A 252 -14.44 3.26 22.54
CA ALA A 252 -15.74 2.68 22.20
C ALA A 252 -16.72 3.76 21.71
N GLY A 253 -17.66 3.40 20.84
CA GLY A 253 -18.63 4.34 20.28
C GLY A 253 -18.07 5.29 19.21
N THR A 254 -16.78 5.25 18.91
CA THR A 254 -16.12 6.21 17.98
C THR A 254 -16.67 6.13 16.55
N PHE A 255 -17.14 4.96 16.13
CA PHE A 255 -17.58 4.72 14.76
C PHE A 255 -19.06 4.34 14.66
N THR A 256 -19.48 3.37 15.47
CA THR A 256 -20.89 3.01 15.71
C THR A 256 -21.11 2.88 17.21
N ASP A 257 -22.35 2.97 17.69
CA ASP A 257 -22.65 2.85 19.13
C ASP A 257 -22.10 1.54 19.73
N ASP A 258 -22.11 0.46 18.95
CA ASP A 258 -21.59 -0.85 19.36
C ASP A 258 -20.08 -1.01 19.18
N SER A 259 -19.36 -0.06 18.58
CA SER A 259 -17.91 -0.17 18.34
C SER A 259 -17.11 -0.15 19.63
N LEU A 260 -16.05 -0.95 19.73
CA LEU A 260 -15.19 -1.07 20.91
C LEU A 260 -13.79 -0.52 20.66
N ALA A 261 -13.10 -0.14 21.73
CA ALA A 261 -11.68 0.20 21.66
C ALA A 261 -10.87 -1.01 21.21
N GLY A 262 -9.97 -0.81 20.24
CA GLY A 262 -9.18 -1.88 19.61
C GLY A 262 -9.83 -2.52 18.38
N ASP A 263 -11.11 -2.24 18.09
CA ASP A 263 -11.71 -2.63 16.82
C ASP A 263 -10.99 -1.92 15.64
N VAL A 264 -10.99 -2.55 14.47
CA VAL A 264 -10.36 -2.01 13.26
C VAL A 264 -11.40 -1.78 12.18
N VAL A 265 -11.47 -0.55 11.66
CA VAL A 265 -12.30 -0.20 10.51
C VAL A 265 -11.48 -0.33 9.24
N LEU A 266 -11.84 -1.24 8.33
CA LEU A 266 -11.30 -1.29 6.97
C LEU A 266 -11.84 -0.11 6.18
N VAL A 267 -10.95 0.65 5.57
CA VAL A 267 -11.24 1.85 4.79
C VAL A 267 -10.64 1.71 3.39
N GLU A 268 -11.44 2.00 2.37
CA GLU A 268 -10.95 2.22 1.01
C GLU A 268 -10.56 3.69 0.88
N ALA A 269 -9.30 3.96 0.54
CA ALA A 269 -8.79 5.32 0.44
C ALA A 269 -9.41 6.07 -0.74
N LEU A 270 -9.65 7.35 -0.53
CA LEU A 270 -10.00 8.30 -1.59
C LEU A 270 -8.82 9.25 -1.82
N SER A 271 -8.72 9.80 -3.04
CA SER A 271 -7.82 10.93 -3.27
C SER A 271 -8.25 12.10 -2.39
N PRO A 272 -7.33 12.83 -1.72
CA PRO A 272 -7.68 14.04 -0.96
C PRO A 272 -8.45 15.07 -1.79
N LEU A 273 -8.18 15.12 -3.11
CA LEU A 273 -8.86 15.99 -4.09
C LEU A 273 -10.30 15.57 -4.40
N ALA A 274 -10.71 14.33 -4.05
CA ALA A 274 -12.07 13.84 -4.28
C ALA A 274 -13.07 14.31 -3.20
N LEU A 275 -12.62 15.07 -2.20
CA LEU A 275 -13.44 15.53 -1.07
C LEU A 275 -14.29 16.79 -1.35
N THR A 276 -14.28 17.31 -2.58
CA THR A 276 -14.78 18.67 -2.86
C THR A 276 -16.28 18.84 -3.08
N GLU A 277 -17.13 17.81 -2.98
CA GLU A 277 -18.49 17.95 -3.55
C GLU A 277 -19.66 18.12 -2.57
N GLU A 278 -19.60 17.74 -1.29
CA GLU A 278 -20.77 17.93 -0.40
C GLU A 278 -20.48 18.29 1.07
N PRO A 279 -21.25 19.23 1.65
CA PRO A 279 -21.14 19.60 3.06
C PRO A 279 -21.75 18.51 3.98
N PRO A 280 -21.03 18.06 5.02
CA PRO A 280 -21.48 17.02 5.94
C PRO A 280 -22.66 17.44 6.82
N LEU A 281 -23.42 16.47 7.34
CA LEU A 281 -24.56 16.70 8.24
C LEU A 281 -24.14 17.04 9.69
N THR A 282 -22.91 16.73 10.10
CA THR A 282 -22.43 16.95 11.47
C THR A 282 -21.03 17.58 11.48
N GLY A 283 -20.91 18.73 12.16
CA GLY A 283 -19.67 19.47 12.39
C GLY A 283 -19.12 19.24 13.80
N GLY A 284 -18.38 18.14 13.98
CA GLY A 284 -17.68 17.81 15.22
C GLY A 284 -16.29 17.25 14.94
N THR A 285 -15.43 17.20 15.96
CA THR A 285 -14.06 16.67 15.93
C THR A 285 -13.96 15.15 15.74
N GLN A 286 -15.06 14.48 15.40
CA GLN A 286 -15.10 13.03 15.22
C GLN A 286 -14.48 12.61 13.88
N PRO A 287 -13.70 11.52 13.84
CA PRO A 287 -12.98 11.10 12.64
C PRO A 287 -13.88 10.55 11.53
N PHE A 288 -15.08 10.07 11.88
CA PHE A 288 -16.06 9.53 10.95
C PHE A 288 -17.30 10.42 10.91
N ILE A 289 -17.72 10.81 9.72
CA ILE A 289 -18.81 11.77 9.52
C ILE A 289 -19.83 11.21 8.53
N ARG A 290 -21.11 11.39 8.83
CA ARG A 290 -22.20 11.02 7.92
C ARG A 290 -22.53 12.18 6.97
N GLN A 291 -22.55 11.89 5.68
CA GLN A 291 -22.94 12.79 4.61
C GLN A 291 -24.47 12.86 4.46
N ARG A 292 -24.95 13.83 3.68
CA ARG A 292 -26.39 14.06 3.44
C ARG A 292 -27.08 12.89 2.75
N ASP A 293 -26.35 12.20 1.88
CA ASP A 293 -26.78 10.98 1.22
C ASP A 293 -26.79 9.73 2.14
N GLY A 294 -26.43 9.91 3.43
CA GLY A 294 -26.37 8.84 4.43
C GLY A 294 -25.06 8.08 4.45
N LYS A 295 -24.11 8.34 3.53
CA LYS A 295 -22.80 7.66 3.52
C LYS A 295 -21.93 8.10 4.68
N VAL A 296 -21.12 7.19 5.20
CA VAL A 296 -20.11 7.52 6.21
C VAL A 296 -18.76 7.70 5.52
N MET A 297 -18.02 8.72 5.93
CA MET A 297 -16.67 9.00 5.44
C MET A 297 -15.70 9.13 6.59
N LEU A 298 -14.48 8.65 6.39
CA LEU A 298 -13.33 8.98 7.22
C LEU A 298 -12.73 10.31 6.75
N ARG A 299 -12.55 11.26 7.67
CA ARG A 299 -11.89 12.54 7.41
C ARG A 299 -10.47 12.60 7.95
N ASP A 300 -9.71 13.51 7.37
CA ASP A 300 -8.42 13.95 7.89
C ASP A 300 -8.67 14.64 9.25
N PRO A 301 -8.12 14.10 10.35
CA PRO A 301 -8.34 14.66 11.68
C PRO A 301 -7.72 16.06 11.84
N GLN A 302 -6.71 16.42 11.04
CA GLN A 302 -5.99 17.69 11.17
C GLN A 302 -6.48 18.78 10.20
N HIS A 303 -7.35 18.45 9.24
CA HIS A 303 -7.77 19.35 8.16
C HIS A 303 -6.58 19.99 7.40
N SER A 304 -5.36 19.42 7.52
CA SER A 304 -4.16 19.90 6.84
C SER A 304 -4.12 19.44 5.38
N GLY A 305 -4.94 18.45 5.01
CA GLY A 305 -4.95 17.86 3.67
C GLY A 305 -3.92 16.74 3.51
N GLU A 306 -3.23 16.37 4.58
CA GLU A 306 -2.14 15.38 4.60
C GLU A 306 -2.59 14.03 5.19
N GLY A 307 -3.73 13.99 5.89
CA GLY A 307 -4.26 12.79 6.52
C GLY A 307 -4.98 11.85 5.55
N LEU A 308 -5.03 10.56 5.91
CA LEU A 308 -5.76 9.55 5.15
C LEU A 308 -7.28 9.78 5.24
N VAL A 309 -7.93 9.80 4.07
CA VAL A 309 -9.38 9.91 3.91
C VAL A 309 -9.92 8.73 3.11
N GLY A 310 -11.18 8.37 3.35
CA GLY A 310 -11.73 7.22 2.66
C GLY A 310 -13.14 6.85 3.05
N ILE A 311 -13.61 5.75 2.46
CA ILE A 311 -14.93 5.18 2.70
C ILE A 311 -14.75 3.96 3.60
N PRO A 312 -15.31 3.95 4.83
CA PRO A 312 -15.39 2.77 5.68
C PRO A 312 -16.14 1.64 4.97
N ARG A 313 -15.58 0.44 4.99
CA ARG A 313 -16.13 -0.75 4.33
C ARG A 313 -16.50 -1.87 5.30
N LEU A 314 -15.72 -2.06 6.36
CA LEU A 314 -15.94 -3.18 7.30
C LEU A 314 -15.47 -2.80 8.71
N LEU A 315 -16.18 -3.27 9.74
CA LEU A 315 -15.72 -3.22 11.14
C LEU A 315 -15.26 -4.61 11.58
N LEU A 316 -14.02 -4.70 12.02
CA LEU A 316 -13.36 -5.91 12.52
C LEU A 316 -13.24 -5.81 14.04
N ARG A 317 -13.75 -6.81 14.77
CA ARG A 317 -13.79 -6.77 16.24
C ARG A 317 -12.45 -7.13 16.86
N GLN A 318 -12.15 -6.53 18.01
CA GLN A 318 -10.98 -6.84 18.83
C GLN A 318 -10.88 -8.36 19.10
N GLY A 319 -9.68 -8.93 18.91
CA GLY A 319 -9.46 -10.38 19.05
C GLY A 319 -9.45 -11.14 17.73
N TRP A 320 -9.79 -10.47 16.63
CA TRP A 320 -9.54 -11.00 15.29
C TRP A 320 -8.02 -11.04 15.01
N ARG A 321 -7.45 -12.25 15.13
CA ARG A 321 -6.16 -12.60 14.54
C ARG A 321 -6.46 -13.65 13.47
N GLY A 322 -6.20 -13.30 12.21
CA GLY A 322 -6.34 -14.23 11.08
C GLY A 322 -5.48 -15.48 11.26
#